data_AF-A0A2N7XTA9-F1
#
_entry.id   AF-A0A2N7XTA9-F1
#
_cell.length_a   1.000
_cell.length_b   1.000
_cell.length_c   1.000
_cell.angle_alpha   90.00
_cell.angle_beta   90.00
_cell.angle_gamma   90.00
#
_symmetry.space_group_name_H-M   'P 1'
#
loop_
_entity.id
_entity.type
_entity.pdbx_description
1 polymer ?
#
loop_
_entity_poly.entity_id
_entity_poly.type
_entity_poly.pdbx_seq_one_letter_code
_entity_poly.pdbx_strand_id
1 'polypeptide(L)' 'MKHPSSRAFFAYWDKMRGSARAPDRAAIDPTAVRELLGDIFVLSCEPKTGFPFRVAGTRVCALAGRDLKDQGFAALFT' A
#
# COMPACT_ATOMS: atom_id res chain seq x y z
N MET A 1 -0.91 3.46 -15.61
CA MET A 1 -0.81 2.41 -14.56
C MET A 1 -1.11 1.05 -15.21
N LYS A 2 -0.11 0.18 -15.40
CA LYS A 2 -0.28 -1.06 -16.21
C LYS A 2 -0.54 -2.32 -15.38
N HIS A 3 -0.14 -2.36 -14.11
CA HIS A 3 -0.27 -3.55 -13.26
C HIS A 3 -1.75 -3.83 -12.90
N PRO A 4 -2.25 -5.07 -13.03
CA PRO A 4 -3.62 -5.43 -12.69
C PRO A 4 -4.01 -5.07 -11.26
N SER A 5 -3.15 -5.37 -10.27
CA SER A 5 -3.43 -5.08 -8.86
C SER A 5 -3.58 -3.57 -8.59
N SER A 6 -2.79 -2.72 -9.26
CA SER A 6 -2.92 -1.26 -9.12
C SER A 6 -4.24 -0.77 -9.71
N ARG A 7 -4.67 -1.32 -10.85
CA ARG A 7 -5.98 -0.97 -11.46
C ARG A 7 -7.14 -1.40 -10.57
N ALA A 8 -7.09 -2.63 -10.05
CA ALA A 8 -8.12 -3.18 -9.18
C ALA A 8 -8.23 -2.39 -7.85
N PHE A 9 -7.09 -2.10 -7.21
CA PHE A 9 -7.07 -1.31 -5.99
C PHE A 9 -7.54 0.12 -6.23
N PHE A 10 -7.16 0.73 -7.36
CA PHE A 10 -7.64 2.06 -7.73
C PHE A 10 -9.16 2.10 -7.93
N ALA A 11 -9.75 1.09 -8.60
CA ALA A 11 -11.21 1.03 -8.76
C ALA A 11 -11.93 0.92 -7.40
N TYR A 12 -11.38 0.14 -6.47
CA TYR A 12 -11.87 0.10 -5.10
C TYR A 12 -11.73 1.45 -4.39
N TRP A 13 -10.54 2.07 -4.44
CA TRP A 13 -10.26 3.39 -3.86
C TRP A 13 -11.21 4.47 -4.41
N ASP A 14 -11.44 4.46 -5.72
CA ASP A 14 -12.32 5.39 -6.43
C ASP A 14 -13.79 5.24 -6.00
N LYS A 15 -14.24 4.00 -5.80
CA LYS A 15 -15.55 3.71 -5.22
C LYS A 15 -15.66 4.24 -3.78
N MET A 16 -14.63 4.01 -2.97
CA MET A 16 -14.65 4.40 -1.55
C MET A 16 -14.58 5.91 -1.33
N ARG A 17 -13.85 6.65 -2.18
CA ARG A 17 -13.74 8.12 -2.04
C ARG A 17 -15.02 8.86 -2.40
N GLY A 18 -15.87 8.29 -3.27
CA GLY A 18 -17.04 8.98 -3.80
C GLY A 18 -16.66 10.31 -4.46
N SER A 19 -17.21 11.41 -3.96
CA SER A 19 -16.89 12.77 -4.43
C SER A 19 -15.64 13.38 -3.76
N ALA A 20 -15.09 12.76 -2.72
CA ALA A 20 -13.91 13.25 -2.02
C ALA A 20 -12.62 13.01 -2.83
N ARG A 21 -11.54 13.71 -2.43
CA ARG A 21 -10.20 13.54 -3.00
C ARG A 21 -9.58 12.18 -2.65
N ALA A 22 -9.91 11.65 -1.48
CA ALA A 22 -9.45 10.36 -0.97
C ALA A 22 -10.55 9.77 -0.07
N PRO A 23 -10.63 8.43 0.07
CA PRO A 23 -11.52 7.80 1.02
C PRO A 23 -11.08 8.11 2.45
N ASP A 24 -12.03 8.08 3.38
CA ASP A 24 -11.69 7.98 4.80
C ASP A 24 -10.93 6.67 5.04
N ARG A 25 -9.89 6.70 5.87
CA ARG A 25 -9.17 5.51 6.29
C ARG A 25 -10.11 4.46 6.88
N ALA A 26 -11.09 4.88 7.68
CA ALA A 26 -12.06 3.98 8.31
C ALA A 26 -13.02 3.33 7.30
N ALA A 27 -13.17 3.93 6.11
CA ALA A 27 -13.99 3.38 5.04
C ALA A 27 -13.25 2.25 4.29
N ILE A 28 -11.91 2.20 4.37
CA ILE A 28 -11.13 1.14 3.73
C ILE A 28 -11.24 -0.14 4.56
N ASP A 29 -11.95 -1.12 4.01
CA ASP A 29 -12.00 -2.49 4.49
C ASP A 29 -10.95 -3.35 3.76
N PRO A 30 -9.88 -3.81 4.46
CA PRO A 30 -8.86 -4.67 3.86
C PRO A 30 -9.41 -5.99 3.30
N THR A 31 -10.54 -6.48 3.82
CA THR A 31 -11.14 -7.74 3.36
C THR A 31 -11.74 -7.60 1.96
N ALA A 32 -12.24 -6.42 1.60
CA ALA A 32 -12.76 -6.11 0.27
C ALA A 32 -11.70 -6.17 -0.84
N VAL A 33 -10.41 -6.09 -0.46
CA VAL A 33 -9.25 -6.17 -1.36
C VAL A 33 -8.32 -7.32 -1.02
N ARG A 34 -8.83 -8.39 -0.37
CA ARG A 34 -8.04 -9.52 0.13
C ARG A 34 -7.05 -10.09 -0.89
N GLU A 35 -7.49 -10.29 -2.13
CA GLU A 35 -6.67 -10.85 -3.22
C GLU A 35 -5.49 -9.94 -3.61
N LEU A 36 -5.60 -8.64 -3.32
CA LEU A 36 -4.60 -7.62 -3.60
C LEU A 36 -3.62 -7.41 -2.43
N LEU A 37 -3.92 -7.92 -1.23
CA LEU A 37 -3.11 -7.66 -0.03
C LEU A 37 -1.65 -8.09 -0.18
N GLY A 38 -1.37 -9.11 -1.00
CA GLY A 38 -0.01 -9.53 -1.32
C GLY A 38 0.80 -8.47 -2.08
N ASP A 39 0.14 -7.58 -2.82
CA ASP A 39 0.72 -6.54 -3.67
C ASP A 39 0.61 -5.12 -3.07
N ILE A 40 -0.05 -4.98 -1.92
CA ILE A 40 -0.31 -3.70 -1.27
C ILE A 40 0.75 -3.44 -0.19
N PHE A 41 1.12 -2.18 -0.01
CA PHE A 41 1.92 -1.74 1.12
C PHE A 41 1.36 -0.42 1.68
N VAL A 42 1.65 -0.13 2.94
CA VAL A 42 1.28 1.12 3.62
C VAL A 42 2.54 1.70 4.22
N LEU A 43 2.82 2.96 3.89
CA LEU A 43 3.93 3.71 4.46
C LEU A 43 3.43 4.59 5.62
N SER A 44 4.23 4.73 6.65
CA SER A 44 4.11 5.88 7.55
C SER A 44 4.60 7.13 6.84
N CYS A 45 4.16 8.30 7.29
CA CYS A 45 4.70 9.59 6.89
C CYS A 45 5.09 10.32 8.17
N GLU A 46 6.35 10.15 8.57
CA GLU A 46 6.86 10.61 9.85
C GLU A 46 8.05 11.56 9.63
N PRO A 47 8.06 12.76 10.24
CA PRO A 47 9.15 13.73 10.05
C PRO A 47 10.54 13.21 10.42
N LYS A 48 10.64 12.28 11.37
CA LYS A 48 11.92 11.77 11.90
C LYS A 48 12.38 10.47 11.24
N THR A 49 11.44 9.59 10.90
CA THR A 49 11.74 8.23 10.38
C THR A 49 11.48 8.13 8.87
N GLY A 50 10.98 9.19 8.25
CA GLY A 50 10.69 9.28 6.82
C GLY A 50 9.46 8.45 6.46
N PHE A 51 9.69 7.40 5.66
CA PHE A 51 8.63 6.57 5.09
C PHE A 51 8.81 5.08 5.39
N PRO A 52 8.75 4.65 6.66
CA PRO A 52 8.85 3.24 7.01
C PRO A 52 7.60 2.46 6.57
N PHE A 53 7.76 1.22 6.13
CA PHE A 53 6.62 0.33 5.85
C PHE A 53 5.92 -0.08 7.15
N ARG A 54 4.62 0.20 7.26
CA ARG A 54 3.75 -0.29 8.35
C ARG A 54 3.06 -1.60 7.97
N VAL A 55 2.76 -1.74 6.68
CA VAL A 55 2.25 -2.97 6.08
C VAL A 55 3.04 -3.19 4.80
N ALA A 56 3.49 -4.42 4.58
CA ALA A 56 4.10 -4.84 3.33
C ALA A 56 3.49 -6.19 2.91
N GLY A 57 2.89 -6.22 1.73
CA GLY A 57 2.35 -7.43 1.14
C GLY A 57 3.45 -8.45 0.86
N THR A 58 3.13 -9.73 0.98
CA THR A 58 4.12 -10.82 0.85
C THR A 58 4.83 -10.85 -0.50
N ARG A 59 4.14 -10.49 -1.60
CA ARG A 59 4.77 -10.40 -2.92
C ARG A 59 5.70 -9.19 -3.01
N VAL A 60 5.37 -8.08 -2.35
CA VAL A 60 6.25 -6.91 -2.23
C VAL A 60 7.52 -7.28 -1.46
N CYS A 61 7.40 -7.99 -0.34
CA CYS A 61 8.56 -8.49 0.41
C CYS A 61 9.42 -9.45 -0.42
N ALA A 62 8.78 -10.37 -1.18
CA ALA A 62 9.48 -11.29 -2.06
C ALA A 62 10.28 -10.55 -3.16
N LEU A 63 9.73 -9.48 -3.74
CA LEU A 63 10.44 -8.65 -4.72
C LEU A 63 11.67 -7.97 -4.13
N ALA A 64 11.63 -7.58 -2.84
CA ALA A 64 12.77 -6.99 -2.14
C ALA A 64 13.74 -8.03 -1.55
N GLY A 65 13.42 -9.31 -1.63
CA GLY A 65 14.20 -10.42 -1.08
C GLY A 65 14.28 -10.46 0.45
N ARG A 66 13.45 -9.67 1.15
CA ARG A 66 13.46 -9.56 2.62
C ARG A 66 12.13 -9.02 3.15
N ASP A 67 11.90 -9.20 4.45
CA ASP A 67 10.78 -8.51 5.12
C ASP A 67 11.04 -6.99 5.12
N LEU A 68 10.05 -6.24 4.67
CA LEU A 68 10.10 -4.79 4.54
C LEU A 68 9.51 -4.06 5.74
N LYS A 69 8.87 -4.76 6.69
CA LYS A 69 8.27 -4.13 7.86
C LYS A 69 9.29 -3.27 8.60
N ASP A 70 8.89 -2.04 8.91
CA ASP A 70 9.68 -1.00 9.55
C ASP A 70 10.92 -0.52 8.76
N GLN A 71 11.17 -1.04 7.56
CA GLN A 71 12.23 -0.58 6.67
C GLN A 71 11.85 0.73 5.97
N GLY A 72 12.82 1.59 5.67
CA GLY A 72 12.58 2.83 4.93
C GLY A 72 12.34 2.59 3.44
N PHE A 73 11.23 3.10 2.89
CA PHE A 73 10.91 2.97 1.45
C PHE A 73 12.00 3.51 0.53
N ALA A 74 12.57 4.69 0.86
CA ALA A 74 13.60 5.32 0.03
C ALA A 74 14.90 4.50 -0.05
N ALA A 75 15.18 3.67 0.95
CA ALA A 75 16.37 2.81 0.99
C ALA A 75 16.31 1.64 0.00
N LEU A 76 15.21 1.47 -0.75
CA LEU A 76 15.09 0.46 -1.82
C LEU A 76 15.68 0.91 -3.16
N PHE A 77 16.00 2.21 -3.31
CA PHE A 77 16.36 2.82 -4.61
C PHE A 77 17.72 3.53 -4.61
N THR A 78 18.55 3.25 -3.60
CA THR A 78 19.95 3.65 -3.54
C THR A 78 20.83 2.59 -4.17
#